data_AF-A0A8S9UBY3-F1
#
_entry.id   AF-A0A8S9UBY3-F1
#
_cell.length_a   1.000
_cell.length_b   1.000
_cell.length_c   1.000
_cell.angle_alpha   90.00
_cell.angle_beta   90.00
_cell.angle_gamma   90.00
#
_symmetry.space_group_name_H-M   'P 1'
#
loop_
_entity.id
_entity.type
_entity.pdbx_description
1 polymer ?
#
loop_
_entity_poly.entity_id
_entity_poly.type
_entity_poly.pdbx_seq_one_letter_code
_entity_poly.pdbx_strand_id
1 'polypeptide(L)'
;MASLLLEHLSTKAAVDDAIRATKDRVLVLRFGRASDTVCLQQDDILAKCEQELSKMARVCLVEAEQIPIYCQYFDITLIPATIFFVNGQHMKVDYGTPDHTRFIGAFHTKQDFIDLVEVIYRGAKHGKSIVNSPIEKSHIPQYDLIYKDI
;
A
#
# COMPACT_ATOMS: atom_id res chain seq x y z
N MET A 1 -14.25 -10.34 -9.76
CA MET A 1 -13.85 -9.85 -11.10
C MET A 1 -12.98 -8.57 -11.05
N ALA A 2 -12.72 -7.97 -9.87
CA ALA A 2 -11.97 -6.72 -9.76
C ALA A 2 -10.45 -6.84 -10.00
N SER A 3 -9.84 -8.02 -9.78
CA SER A 3 -8.38 -8.21 -9.92
C SER A 3 -7.84 -8.19 -11.37
N LEU A 4 -8.73 -8.16 -12.38
CA LEU A 4 -8.36 -8.15 -13.80
C LEU A 4 -7.96 -6.75 -14.31
N LEU A 5 -8.20 -5.69 -13.55
CA LEU A 5 -7.96 -4.30 -13.98
C LEU A 5 -6.64 -3.73 -13.46
N LEU A 6 -6.22 -4.11 -12.25
CA LEU A 6 -5.01 -3.58 -11.63
C LEU A 6 -3.74 -4.25 -12.20
N GLU A 7 -2.68 -3.45 -12.35
CA GLU A 7 -1.38 -3.92 -12.82
C GLU A 7 -0.72 -4.88 -11.81
N HIS A 8 -0.29 -6.06 -12.27
CA HIS A 8 0.43 -7.04 -11.45
C HIS A 8 1.93 -6.97 -11.69
N LEU A 9 2.71 -6.92 -10.63
CA LEU A 9 4.18 -6.90 -10.65
C LEU A 9 4.71 -8.19 -10.01
N SER A 10 5.36 -9.01 -10.84
CA SER A 10 5.83 -10.35 -10.48
C SER A 10 7.35 -10.49 -10.38
N THR A 11 8.09 -9.42 -10.67
CA THR A 11 9.56 -9.45 -10.64
C THR A 11 10.13 -8.24 -9.92
N LYS A 12 11.31 -8.42 -9.33
CA LYS A 12 12.06 -7.33 -8.68
C LYS A 12 12.28 -6.14 -9.62
N ALA A 13 12.61 -6.42 -10.89
CA ALA A 13 12.81 -5.40 -11.91
C ALA A 13 11.52 -4.60 -12.19
N ALA A 14 10.37 -5.27 -12.25
CA ALA A 14 9.08 -4.60 -12.46
C ALA A 14 8.73 -3.66 -11.29
N VAL A 15 9.01 -4.06 -10.05
CA VAL A 15 8.81 -3.20 -8.87
C VAL A 15 9.79 -2.02 -8.87
N ASP A 16 11.07 -2.25 -9.14
CA ASP A 16 12.07 -1.19 -9.31
C ASP A 16 11.63 -0.16 -10.37
N ASP A 17 11.17 -0.65 -11.52
CA ASP A 17 10.70 0.17 -12.63
C ASP A 17 9.46 0.96 -12.23
N ALA A 18 8.50 0.35 -11.52
CA ALA A 18 7.34 1.05 -11.00
C ALA A 18 7.73 2.19 -10.06
N ILE A 19 8.67 1.95 -9.14
CA ILE A 19 9.20 2.96 -8.19
C ILE A 19 9.90 4.09 -8.94
N ARG A 20 10.72 3.79 -9.96
CA ARG A 20 11.44 4.81 -10.73
C ARG A 20 10.53 5.60 -11.66
N ALA A 21 9.64 4.93 -12.39
CA ALA A 21 8.84 5.50 -13.46
C ALA A 21 7.62 6.29 -12.95
N THR A 22 7.13 6.00 -11.75
CA THR A 22 5.99 6.74 -11.19
C THR A 22 6.45 8.10 -10.67
N LYS A 23 6.20 9.13 -11.49
CA LYS A 23 6.48 10.53 -11.16
C LYS A 23 5.21 11.29 -10.82
N ASP A 24 5.34 12.24 -9.90
CA ASP A 24 4.31 13.21 -9.48
C ASP A 24 2.97 12.59 -9.07
N ARG A 25 3.00 11.32 -8.65
CA ARG A 25 1.88 10.51 -8.16
C ARG A 25 2.36 9.59 -7.06
N VAL A 26 1.43 9.17 -6.20
CA VAL A 26 1.64 8.11 -5.22
C VAL A 26 1.65 6.77 -5.93
N LEU A 27 2.76 6.06 -5.90
CA LEU A 27 2.78 4.64 -6.21
C LEU A 27 2.29 3.88 -4.98
N VAL A 28 1.22 3.11 -5.15
CA VAL A 28 0.64 2.22 -4.14
C VAL A 28 1.00 0.79 -4.51
N LEU A 29 1.80 0.12 -3.67
CA LEU A 29 2.20 -1.28 -3.86
C LEU A 29 1.49 -2.15 -2.82
N ARG A 30 0.55 -2.97 -3.26
CA ARG A 30 -0.12 -3.98 -2.41
C ARG A 30 0.62 -5.31 -2.51
N PHE A 31 1.45 -5.61 -1.53
CA PHE A 31 2.06 -6.93 -1.37
C PHE A 31 1.05 -7.90 -0.79
N GLY A 32 0.87 -9.04 -1.44
CA GLY A 32 -0.07 -10.06 -1.00
C GLY A 32 -0.05 -11.29 -1.89
N ARG A 33 -1.08 -12.12 -1.75
CA ARG A 33 -1.27 -13.34 -2.54
C ARG A 33 -2.66 -13.31 -3.18
N ALA A 34 -2.75 -13.61 -4.47
CA ALA A 34 -4.04 -13.57 -5.20
C ALA A 34 -5.13 -14.51 -4.64
N SER A 35 -4.74 -15.59 -3.95
CA SER A 35 -5.66 -16.54 -3.32
C SER A 35 -6.07 -16.18 -1.89
N ASP A 36 -5.47 -15.15 -1.29
CA ASP A 36 -5.80 -14.71 0.06
C ASP A 36 -7.08 -13.88 0.08
N THR A 37 -7.98 -14.18 1.02
CA THR A 37 -9.31 -13.56 1.08
C THR A 37 -9.24 -12.08 1.46
N VAL A 38 -8.32 -11.69 2.34
CA VAL A 38 -8.16 -10.29 2.74
C VAL A 38 -7.51 -9.48 1.61
N CYS A 39 -6.56 -10.08 0.87
CA CYS A 39 -6.03 -9.50 -0.36
C CYS A 39 -7.12 -9.26 -1.40
N LEU A 40 -8.04 -10.21 -1.61
CA LEU A 40 -9.17 -10.03 -2.53
C LEU A 40 -10.13 -8.91 -2.11
N GLN A 41 -10.38 -8.77 -0.81
CA GLN A 41 -11.18 -7.65 -0.27
C GLN A 41 -10.49 -6.30 -0.51
N GLN A 42 -9.19 -6.23 -0.22
CA GLN A 42 -8.39 -5.04 -0.47
C GLN A 42 -8.36 -4.68 -1.97
N ASP A 43 -8.12 -5.66 -2.84
CA ASP A 43 -8.06 -5.47 -4.29
C ASP A 43 -9.37 -4.92 -4.87
N ASP A 44 -10.52 -5.35 -4.34
CA ASP A 44 -11.83 -4.82 -4.75
C ASP A 44 -11.98 -3.33 -4.41
N ILE A 45 -11.51 -2.90 -3.23
CA ILE A 45 -11.50 -1.48 -2.85
C ILE A 45 -10.54 -0.69 -3.75
N LEU A 46 -9.32 -1.18 -3.92
CA LEU A 46 -8.29 -0.54 -4.73
C LEU A 46 -8.76 -0.34 -6.19
N ALA A 47 -9.33 -1.38 -6.80
CA ALA A 47 -9.82 -1.34 -8.16
C ALA A 47 -10.98 -0.34 -8.33
N LYS A 48 -11.88 -0.26 -7.34
CA LYS A 48 -13.00 0.70 -7.36
C LYS A 48 -12.54 2.16 -7.23
N CYS A 49 -11.33 2.41 -6.73
CA CYS A 49 -10.78 3.75 -6.56
C CYS A 49 -9.78 4.15 -7.66
N GLU A 50 -9.35 3.21 -8.51
CA GLU A 50 -8.29 3.42 -9.51
C GLU A 50 -8.58 4.61 -10.44
N GLN A 51 -9.80 4.68 -10.98
CA GLN A 51 -10.19 5.75 -11.91
C GLN A 51 -10.21 7.11 -11.22
N GLU A 52 -10.81 7.20 -10.03
CA GLU A 52 -10.96 8.43 -9.24
C GLU A 52 -9.58 8.96 -8.81
N LEU A 53 -8.65 8.06 -8.46
CA LEU A 53 -7.31 8.39 -8.00
C LEU A 53 -6.27 8.49 -9.13
N SER A 54 -6.61 8.20 -10.39
CA SER A 54 -5.66 8.09 -11.51
C SER A 54 -4.69 9.28 -11.69
N LYS A 55 -5.13 10.50 -11.31
CA LYS A 55 -4.32 11.72 -11.32
C LYS A 55 -3.39 11.87 -10.11
N MET A 56 -3.68 11.20 -9.00
CA MET A 56 -2.93 11.28 -7.75
C MET A 56 -2.11 10.01 -7.48
N ALA A 57 -2.54 8.85 -7.98
CA ALA A 57 -1.92 7.57 -7.69
C ALA A 57 -1.87 6.62 -8.89
N ARG A 58 -0.92 5.68 -8.81
CA ARG A 58 -0.84 4.46 -9.60
C ARG A 58 -0.88 3.30 -8.62
N VAL A 59 -1.78 2.35 -8.83
CA VAL A 59 -1.95 1.19 -7.95
C VAL A 59 -1.43 -0.05 -8.64
N CYS A 60 -0.55 -0.79 -7.96
CA CYS A 60 -0.01 -2.04 -8.45
C CYS A 60 -0.13 -3.13 -7.39
N LEU A 61 -0.42 -4.34 -7.85
CA LEU A 61 -0.49 -5.55 -7.03
C LEU A 61 0.84 -6.28 -7.13
N VAL A 62 1.42 -6.66 -6.00
CA VAL A 62 2.70 -7.37 -5.94
C VAL A 62 2.46 -8.75 -5.34
N GLU A 63 2.88 -9.80 -6.06
CA GLU A 63 2.83 -11.16 -5.55
C GLU A 63 4.02 -11.39 -4.60
N ALA A 64 3.73 -11.44 -3.29
CA ALA A 64 4.74 -11.40 -2.24
C ALA A 64 5.73 -12.56 -2.32
N GLU A 65 5.24 -13.76 -2.67
CA GLU A 65 6.06 -14.98 -2.78
C GLU A 65 7.05 -14.94 -3.94
N GLN A 66 6.72 -14.22 -5.01
CA GLN A 66 7.58 -14.12 -6.20
C GLN A 66 8.75 -13.16 -5.98
N ILE A 67 8.65 -12.26 -4.98
CA ILE A 67 9.66 -11.23 -4.74
C ILE A 67 10.04 -11.16 -3.25
N PRO A 68 10.65 -12.23 -2.69
CA PRO A 68 10.96 -12.32 -1.27
C PRO A 68 11.94 -11.24 -0.80
N ILE A 69 12.79 -10.71 -1.68
CA ILE A 69 13.77 -9.66 -1.33
C ILE A 69 13.10 -8.36 -0.85
N TYR A 70 11.96 -7.95 -1.43
CA TYR A 70 11.23 -6.79 -0.93
C TYR A 70 10.45 -7.11 0.33
N CYS A 71 9.94 -8.34 0.45
CA CYS A 71 9.30 -8.78 1.68
C CYS A 71 10.30 -8.72 2.84
N GLN A 72 11.54 -9.18 2.64
CA GLN A 72 12.60 -9.04 3.65
C GLN A 72 12.97 -7.59 3.91
N TYR A 73 13.13 -6.77 2.87
CA TYR A 73 13.51 -5.36 3.01
C TYR A 73 12.47 -4.54 3.79
N PHE A 74 11.18 -4.77 3.54
CA PHE A 74 10.07 -4.12 4.25
C PHE A 74 9.52 -4.95 5.41
N ASP A 75 10.24 -5.98 5.84
CA ASP A 75 9.90 -6.87 6.94
C ASP A 75 8.49 -7.52 6.84
N ILE A 76 7.94 -7.68 5.64
CA ILE A 76 6.54 -8.12 5.39
C ILE A 76 6.30 -9.53 5.94
N THR A 77 5.69 -9.59 7.13
CA THR A 77 5.29 -10.82 7.83
C THR A 77 3.80 -11.09 7.74
N LEU A 78 2.99 -10.04 7.54
CA LEU A 78 1.54 -10.10 7.39
C LEU A 78 1.13 -9.56 6.02
N ILE A 79 0.12 -10.19 5.41
CA ILE A 79 -0.47 -9.78 4.13
C ILE A 79 -1.98 -9.57 4.27
N PRO A 80 -2.58 -8.67 3.48
CA PRO A 80 -1.92 -7.74 2.56
C PRO A 80 -1.13 -6.65 3.31
N ALA A 81 -0.01 -6.23 2.73
CA ALA A 81 0.76 -5.07 3.18
C ALA A 81 0.85 -4.05 2.06
N THR A 82 0.44 -2.81 2.34
CA THR A 82 0.43 -1.72 1.35
C THR A 82 1.53 -0.71 1.66
N ILE A 83 2.37 -0.43 0.67
CA ILE A 83 3.52 0.47 0.78
C ILE A 83 3.37 1.60 -0.24
N PHE A 84 3.78 2.81 0.16
CA PHE A 84 3.59 4.02 -0.62
C PHE A 84 4.92 4.65 -1.04
N PHE A 85 5.02 5.06 -2.30
CA PHE A 85 6.15 5.86 -2.78
C PHE A 85 5.68 7.12 -3.49
N VAL A 86 6.45 8.19 -3.41
CA VAL A 86 6.29 9.37 -4.27
C VAL A 86 7.67 9.74 -4.82
N ASN A 87 7.80 9.84 -6.15
CA ASN A 87 9.06 10.19 -6.81
C ASN A 87 10.26 9.32 -6.39
N GLY A 88 10.02 8.03 -6.14
CA GLY A 88 11.03 7.06 -5.69
C GLY A 88 11.33 7.10 -4.19
N GLN A 89 10.76 8.04 -3.44
CA GLN A 89 10.89 8.12 -1.99
C GLN A 89 9.80 7.32 -1.30
N HIS A 90 10.18 6.46 -0.36
CA HIS A 90 9.25 5.73 0.50
C HIS A 90 8.52 6.69 1.43
N MET A 91 7.20 6.70 1.35
CA MET A 91 6.31 7.52 2.17
C MET A 91 5.86 6.73 3.39
N LYS A 92 6.16 7.26 4.57
CA LYS A 92 5.68 6.73 5.85
C LYS A 92 4.35 7.37 6.22
N VAL A 93 3.56 6.65 7.00
CA VAL A 93 2.27 7.14 7.50
C VAL A 93 2.13 6.77 8.96
N ASP A 94 1.87 7.75 9.81
CA ASP A 94 1.52 7.56 11.21
C ASP A 94 0.03 7.20 11.31
N TYR A 95 -0.25 5.93 11.63
CA TYR A 95 -1.59 5.39 11.88
C TYR A 95 -1.96 5.39 13.38
N GLY A 96 -1.09 5.93 14.25
CA GLY A 96 -1.15 5.71 15.69
C GLY A 96 -0.64 4.33 16.13
N THR A 97 0.05 3.61 15.24
CA THR A 97 0.70 2.31 15.48
C THR A 97 2.22 2.46 15.53
N PRO A 98 2.98 1.54 16.14
CA PRO A 98 4.45 1.64 16.18
C PRO A 98 5.13 1.58 14.81
N ASP A 99 4.51 0.90 13.84
CA ASP A 99 5.02 0.77 12.47
C ASP A 99 4.34 1.79 11.55
N HIS A 100 5.14 2.65 10.92
CA HIS A 100 4.70 3.68 9.98
C HIS A 100 5.10 3.38 8.52
N THR A 101 5.76 2.24 8.27
CA THR A 101 6.41 1.95 6.99
C THR A 101 5.46 1.30 5.97
N ARG A 102 4.34 0.77 6.45
CA ARG A 102 3.38 0.00 5.67
C ARG A 102 2.01 0.03 6.36
N PHE A 103 0.96 -0.08 5.57
CA PHE A 103 -0.38 -0.36 6.05
C PHE A 103 -0.63 -1.86 5.97
N ILE A 104 -0.89 -2.52 7.10
CA ILE A 104 -1.26 -3.93 7.13
C ILE A 104 -2.79 -4.03 7.04
N GLY A 105 -3.28 -4.93 6.19
CA GLY A 105 -4.70 -5.23 6.08
C GLY A 105 -5.43 -4.60 4.91
N ALA A 106 -6.75 -4.73 4.99
CA ALA A 106 -7.67 -4.12 4.04
C ALA A 106 -8.24 -2.81 4.61
N PHE A 107 -8.47 -1.83 3.73
CA PHE A 107 -9.21 -0.63 4.09
C PHE A 107 -10.66 -0.98 4.44
N HIS A 108 -11.26 -0.23 5.37
CA HIS A 108 -12.66 -0.46 5.74
C HIS A 108 -13.61 0.02 4.64
N THR A 109 -13.33 1.19 4.05
CA THR A 109 -14.12 1.78 2.97
C THR A 109 -13.26 2.27 1.81
N LYS A 110 -13.91 2.55 0.66
CA LYS A 110 -13.28 3.27 -0.45
C LYS A 110 -12.73 4.64 -0.04
N GLN A 111 -13.48 5.36 0.81
CA GLN A 111 -13.14 6.72 1.19
C GLN A 111 -11.88 6.76 2.06
N ASP A 112 -11.71 5.79 2.97
CA ASP A 112 -10.49 5.68 3.78
C ASP A 112 -9.23 5.59 2.90
N PHE A 113 -9.30 4.80 1.81
CA PHE A 113 -8.18 4.69 0.87
C PHE A 113 -7.95 5.99 0.08
N ILE A 114 -9.03 6.62 -0.40
CA ILE A 114 -8.96 7.88 -1.17
C ILE A 114 -8.33 8.99 -0.31
N ASP A 115 -8.83 9.17 0.91
CA ASP A 115 -8.37 10.21 1.83
C ASP A 115 -6.90 10.01 2.19
N LEU A 116 -6.50 8.76 2.47
CA LEU A 116 -5.10 8.45 2.76
C LEU A 116 -4.19 8.79 1.57
N VAL A 117 -4.56 8.39 0.36
CA VAL A 117 -3.79 8.72 -0.85
C VAL A 117 -3.69 10.22 -1.05
N GLU A 118 -4.77 10.96 -0.84
CA GLU A 118 -4.77 12.42 -0.94
C GLU A 118 -3.83 13.07 0.08
N VAL A 119 -3.84 12.62 1.33
CA VAL A 119 -2.94 13.11 2.38
C VAL A 119 -1.47 12.83 2.06
N ILE A 120 -1.15 11.62 1.57
CA ILE A 120 0.20 11.27 1.13
C ILE A 120 0.62 12.16 -0.05
N TYR A 121 -0.24 12.29 -1.07
CA TYR A 121 0.02 13.09 -2.26
C TYR A 121 0.31 14.56 -1.91
N ARG A 122 -0.56 15.18 -1.12
CA ARG A 122 -0.40 16.56 -0.66
C ARG A 122 0.83 16.69 0.24
N GLY A 123 1.04 15.76 1.17
CA GLY A 123 2.20 15.76 2.06
C GLY A 123 3.52 15.73 1.32
N ALA A 124 3.65 14.83 0.35
CA ALA A 124 4.85 14.71 -0.49
C ALA A 124 5.11 15.97 -1.33
N LYS A 125 4.06 16.60 -1.88
CA LYS A 125 4.19 17.90 -2.57
C LYS A 125 4.74 19.03 -1.69
N HIS A 126 4.56 18.93 -0.37
CA HIS A 126 5.13 19.86 0.61
C HIS A 126 6.47 19.35 1.20
N GLY A 127 7.11 18.36 0.58
CA GLY A 127 8.41 17.84 0.98
C GLY A 127 8.39 16.94 2.21
N LYS A 128 7.22 16.46 2.66
CA LYS A 128 7.14 15.53 3.78
C LYS A 128 7.52 14.12 3.32
N SER A 129 8.20 13.38 4.20
CA SER A 129 8.49 11.94 4.06
C SER A 129 7.60 11.07 4.95
N ILE A 130 6.86 11.69 5.87
CA ILE A 130 5.88 11.08 6.77
C ILE A 130 4.64 11.97 6.88
N VAL A 131 3.47 11.37 6.92
CA VAL A 131 2.18 12.05 7.09
C VAL A 131 1.35 11.37 8.18
N ASN A 132 0.38 12.07 8.76
CA ASN A 132 -0.56 11.46 9.69
C ASN A 132 -1.74 10.90 8.90
N SER A 133 -2.18 9.68 9.23
CA SER A 133 -3.34 9.06 8.59
C SER A 133 -4.61 9.88 8.87
N PRO A 134 -5.46 10.13 7.85
CA PRO A 134 -6.78 10.72 8.04
C PRO A 134 -7.83 9.68 8.47
N ILE A 135 -7.52 8.38 8.38
CA ILE A 135 -8.45 7.28 8.60
C ILE A 135 -8.89 7.25 10.06
N GLU A 136 -10.20 7.06 10.29
CA GLU A 136 -10.75 6.90 11.63
C GLU A 136 -10.08 5.70 12.33
N LYS A 137 -9.67 5.88 13.59
CA LYS A 137 -8.90 4.84 14.31
C LYS A 137 -9.63 3.49 14.42
N SER A 138 -10.96 3.50 14.49
CA SER A 138 -11.80 2.29 14.48
C SER A 138 -11.79 1.54 13.16
N HIS A 139 -11.43 2.19 12.05
CA HIS A 139 -11.31 1.60 10.73
C HIS A 139 -9.89 1.08 10.43
N ILE A 140 -8.92 1.42 11.27
CA ILE A 140 -7.54 0.91 11.15
C ILE A 140 -7.53 -0.51 11.69
N PRO A 141 -7.19 -1.52 10.88
CA PRO A 141 -7.15 -2.90 11.34
C PRO A 141 -6.20 -3.06 12.52
N GLN A 142 -6.68 -3.67 13.61
CA GLN A 142 -5.84 -4.01 14.76
C GLN A 142 -5.30 -5.42 14.56
N TYR A 143 -3.98 -5.55 14.63
CA TYR A 143 -3.30 -6.83 14.66
C TYR A 143 -2.61 -6.98 16.00
N ASP A 144 -2.90 -8.06 16.70
CA ASP A 144 -2.03 -8.53 17.76
C ASP A 144 -0.74 -9.02 17.08
N LEU A 145 0.32 -8.22 17.17
CA LEU A 145 1.66 -8.71 16.88
C LEU A 145 1.98 -9.77 17.94
N ILE A 146 1.62 -11.02 17.66
CA ILE A 146 2.07 -12.15 18.46
C ILE A 146 3.55 -12.29 18.16
N TYR A 147 4.38 -11.56 18.92
CA TYR A 147 5.77 -11.91 19.06
C TYR A 147 5.79 -13.35 19.57
N LYS A 148 6.02 -14.30 18.68
CA LYS A 148 6.51 -15.60 19.11
C LYS A 148 7.92 -15.32 19.61
N ASP A 149 8.07 -15.33 20.93
CA ASP A 149 9.38 -15.35 21.58
C ASP A 149 10.23 -16.43 20.88
N ILE A 150 11.31 -16.00 20.23
CA ILE A 150 12.40 -16.87 19.74
C ILE A 150 13.58 -16.65 20.66
#